data_AF-A0A6P9CDP2-F1
#
_entry.id   AF-A0A6P9CDP2-F1
#
_cell.length_a   1.000
_cell.length_b   1.000
_cell.length_c   1.000
_cell.angle_alpha   90.00
_cell.angle_beta   90.00
_cell.angle_gamma   90.00
#
_symmetry.space_group_name_H-M   'P 1'
#
loop_
_entity.id
_entity.type
_entity.pdbx_description
1 polymer ?
#
loop_
_entity_poly.entity_id
_entity_poly.type
_entity_poly.pdbx_seq_one_letter_code
_entity_poly.pdbx_strand_id
1 'polypeptide(L)'
;MDHRPLEWERPPPCRVTAELVGSCATLVTERLLQAQVPTLDGQIAAMLYGTILLDCVNMAVEAGKVTPRDARCVSRLESLFSELQPRNRVFDALQRAKFDVSGLTTEQMLRKDLKSLASKKATVAISAVYMSLQDFLHRPGIERDLAAFCHQKGFDLLIAMTIFFGDHKKPFRQLAVYSQQAGFQDAVCQALERSSNPSLGLTPLETHCPTVRAYQQGNTSASRKKVLPIVREFLHQWVRPSPTGPGMQPELSGCVPPTRVDPQGAGCRDPRGAAKDAPKPPRLGEEAAEEDTLLPPTPMNSLVDECPLHQGLPEVSPEAIFERVNRIAIDRSSGGRSPEKK
;
A
#
# COMPACT_ATOMS: atom_id res chain seq x y z
N MET A 1 1.17 -9.13 -16.13
CA MET A 1 1.51 -10.32 -15.32
C MET A 1 1.57 -9.89 -13.87
N ASP A 2 1.13 -10.72 -12.92
CA ASP A 2 1.38 -10.53 -11.47
C ASP A 2 1.65 -11.92 -10.85
N HIS A 3 2.20 -11.95 -9.64
CA HIS A 3 2.40 -13.15 -8.84
C HIS A 3 1.53 -13.17 -7.56
N ARG A 4 0.49 -12.33 -7.54
CA ARG A 4 -0.46 -12.17 -6.44
C ARG A 4 -1.87 -12.60 -6.84
N PRO A 5 -2.73 -12.95 -5.86
CA PRO A 5 -4.16 -13.05 -6.09
C PRO A 5 -4.70 -11.79 -6.76
N LEU A 6 -5.56 -11.98 -7.75
CA LEU A 6 -6.17 -10.90 -8.50
C LEU A 6 -7.41 -10.41 -7.74
N GLU A 7 -7.39 -9.13 -7.39
CA GLU A 7 -8.48 -8.44 -6.70
C GLU A 7 -9.09 -7.45 -7.69
N TRP A 8 -10.11 -7.90 -8.42
CA TRP A 8 -10.76 -7.13 -9.48
C TRP A 8 -12.25 -6.98 -9.22
N GLU A 9 -12.74 -5.75 -9.25
CA GLU A 9 -14.19 -5.47 -9.31
C GLU A 9 -14.74 -5.61 -10.74
N ARG A 10 -13.89 -5.51 -11.76
CA ARG A 10 -14.22 -5.64 -13.19
C ARG A 10 -13.10 -6.36 -13.92
N PRO A 11 -13.40 -7.22 -14.92
CA PRO A 11 -12.36 -7.91 -15.70
C PRO A 11 -11.47 -6.90 -16.44
N PRO A 12 -10.15 -7.16 -16.56
CA PRO A 12 -9.21 -6.26 -17.21
C PRO A 12 -9.45 -6.22 -18.73
N PRO A 13 -9.15 -5.10 -19.41
CA PRO A 13 -9.27 -4.96 -20.87
C PRO A 13 -8.19 -5.73 -21.66
N CYS A 14 -7.34 -6.51 -20.99
CA CYS A 14 -6.23 -7.23 -21.59
C CYS A 14 -6.02 -8.60 -20.94
N ARG A 15 -5.34 -9.50 -21.64
CA ARG A 15 -5.00 -10.82 -21.10
C ARG A 15 -4.00 -10.68 -19.94
N VAL A 16 -4.41 -11.09 -18.75
CA VAL A 16 -3.55 -11.15 -17.57
C VAL A 16 -3.20 -12.61 -17.24
N THR A 17 -1.91 -12.87 -17.06
CA THR A 17 -1.40 -14.06 -16.36
C THR A 17 -1.14 -13.69 -14.92
N ALA A 18 -1.73 -14.42 -13.97
CA ALA A 18 -1.43 -14.32 -12.55
C ALA A 18 -1.22 -15.71 -11.96
N GLU A 19 0.00 -16.01 -11.53
CA GLU A 19 0.42 -17.35 -11.17
C GLU A 19 1.36 -17.33 -9.96
N LEU A 20 1.31 -18.37 -9.13
CA LEU A 20 2.12 -18.42 -7.92
C LEU A 20 3.59 -18.71 -8.26
N VAL A 21 4.42 -17.67 -8.18
CA VAL A 21 5.89 -17.70 -8.28
C VAL A 21 6.51 -16.75 -7.25
N GLY A 22 7.77 -16.93 -6.90
CA GLY A 22 8.44 -16.11 -5.89
C GLY A 22 8.64 -14.66 -6.33
N SER A 23 8.89 -14.42 -7.63
CA SER A 23 8.93 -13.08 -8.24
C SER A 23 8.08 -12.98 -9.51
N CYS A 24 7.41 -11.84 -9.73
CA CYS A 24 6.75 -11.57 -11.02
C CYS A 24 7.75 -11.54 -12.20
N ALA A 25 9.03 -11.19 -11.93
CA ALA A 25 10.10 -11.23 -12.93
C ALA A 25 10.35 -12.65 -13.48
N THR A 26 9.97 -13.71 -12.77
CA THR A 26 9.99 -15.09 -13.27
C THR A 26 9.03 -15.27 -14.45
N LEU A 27 7.79 -14.78 -14.35
CA LEU A 27 6.80 -14.86 -15.45
C LEU A 27 7.26 -14.06 -16.68
N VAL A 28 7.87 -12.90 -16.44
CA VAL A 28 8.46 -12.06 -17.51
C VAL A 28 9.62 -12.80 -18.19
N THR A 29 10.50 -13.41 -17.41
CA THR A 29 11.65 -14.20 -17.91
C THR A 29 11.18 -15.39 -18.75
N GLU A 30 10.21 -16.18 -18.26
CA GLU A 30 9.64 -17.29 -19.03
C GLU A 30 9.06 -16.82 -20.36
N ARG A 31 8.32 -15.70 -20.38
CA ARG A 31 7.71 -15.18 -21.60
C ARG A 31 8.74 -14.71 -22.63
N LEU A 32 9.80 -14.03 -22.19
CA LEU A 32 10.89 -13.57 -23.07
C LEU A 32 11.68 -14.75 -23.65
N LEU A 33 11.99 -15.76 -22.81
CA LEU A 33 12.65 -17.00 -23.24
C LEU A 33 11.80 -17.82 -24.22
N GLN A 34 10.49 -17.92 -23.98
CA GLN A 34 9.56 -18.62 -24.88
C GLN A 34 9.39 -17.92 -26.23
N ALA A 35 9.34 -16.59 -26.23
CA ALA A 35 9.13 -15.79 -27.43
C ALA A 35 10.41 -15.60 -28.27
N GLN A 36 11.58 -16.05 -27.77
CA GLN A 36 12.89 -15.91 -28.43
C GLN A 36 13.15 -14.46 -28.90
N VAL A 37 12.76 -13.48 -28.08
CA VAL A 37 12.76 -12.07 -28.49
C VAL A 37 14.20 -11.57 -28.63
N PRO A 38 14.57 -10.87 -29.72
CA PRO A 38 15.90 -10.29 -29.89
C PRO A 38 16.32 -9.29 -28.81
N THR A 39 15.39 -8.83 -27.96
CA THR A 39 15.61 -7.83 -26.92
C THR A 39 16.09 -8.38 -25.59
N LEU A 40 16.22 -9.71 -25.40
CA LEU A 40 16.81 -10.26 -24.18
C LEU A 40 18.35 -10.22 -24.27
N ASP A 41 18.93 -9.09 -23.88
CA ASP A 41 20.37 -8.90 -23.74
C ASP A 41 20.88 -9.18 -22.30
N GLY A 42 22.20 -9.10 -22.10
CA GLY A 42 22.85 -9.30 -20.80
C GLY A 42 22.43 -8.29 -19.72
N GLN A 43 22.03 -7.07 -20.09
CA GLN A 43 21.57 -6.05 -19.15
C GLN A 43 20.16 -6.37 -18.65
N ILE A 44 19.24 -6.76 -19.54
CA ILE A 44 17.89 -7.21 -19.17
C ILE A 44 17.96 -8.53 -18.41
N ALA A 45 18.84 -9.45 -18.82
CA ALA A 45 19.12 -10.67 -18.08
C ALA A 45 19.57 -10.37 -16.64
N ALA A 46 20.50 -9.43 -16.45
CA ALA A 46 20.97 -9.02 -15.12
C ALA A 46 19.87 -8.39 -14.25
N MET A 47 18.99 -7.57 -14.84
CA MET A 47 17.85 -6.98 -14.13
C MET A 47 16.83 -8.03 -13.68
N LEU A 48 16.47 -8.96 -14.57
CA LEU A 48 15.56 -10.07 -14.28
C LEU A 48 16.15 -11.00 -13.21
N TYR A 49 17.39 -11.45 -13.42
CA TYR A 49 18.16 -12.29 -12.51
C TYR A 49 18.25 -11.69 -11.10
N GLY A 50 18.70 -10.43 -10.99
CA GLY A 50 18.82 -9.73 -9.72
C GLY A 50 17.49 -9.57 -8.99
N THR A 51 16.41 -9.27 -9.73
CA THR A 51 15.06 -9.13 -9.15
C THR A 51 14.53 -10.46 -8.61
N ILE A 52 14.67 -11.55 -9.38
CA ILE A 52 14.26 -12.90 -8.96
C ILE A 52 15.06 -13.32 -7.71
N LEU A 53 16.38 -13.12 -7.70
CA LEU A 53 17.21 -13.40 -6.52
C LEU A 53 16.78 -12.60 -5.29
N LEU A 54 16.47 -11.30 -5.43
CA LEU A 54 16.09 -10.44 -4.30
C LEU A 54 14.73 -10.83 -3.69
N ASP A 55 13.72 -11.09 -4.52
CA ASP A 55 12.37 -11.46 -4.07
C ASP A 55 12.34 -12.84 -3.42
N CYS A 56 13.00 -13.82 -4.05
CA CYS A 56 13.08 -15.21 -3.64
C CYS A 56 14.20 -15.50 -2.61
N VAL A 57 14.80 -14.46 -2.02
CA VAL A 57 15.82 -14.59 -0.95
C VAL A 57 16.98 -15.51 -1.37
N ASN A 58 17.60 -15.20 -2.50
CA ASN A 58 18.73 -15.94 -3.07
C ASN A 58 18.45 -17.44 -3.37
N MET A 59 17.19 -17.78 -3.69
CA MET A 59 16.71 -19.16 -3.87
C MET A 59 16.66 -20.00 -2.56
N ALA A 60 16.70 -19.37 -1.38
CA ALA A 60 16.57 -20.07 -0.10
C ALA A 60 15.18 -20.73 0.03
N VAL A 61 15.15 -22.06 0.12
CA VAL A 61 13.92 -22.86 0.23
C VAL A 61 13.27 -22.64 1.60
N GLU A 62 14.10 -22.55 2.64
CA GLU A 62 13.73 -22.25 4.02
C GLU A 62 13.04 -20.88 4.20
N ALA A 63 13.19 -19.97 3.24
CA ALA A 63 12.49 -18.68 3.23
C ALA A 63 11.01 -18.80 2.77
N GLY A 64 10.59 -19.97 2.26
CA GLY A 64 9.19 -20.27 1.93
C GLY A 64 8.60 -19.48 0.76
N LYS A 65 9.44 -18.90 -0.11
CA LYS A 65 9.02 -18.05 -1.23
C LYS A 65 9.39 -18.58 -2.62
N VAL A 66 10.46 -19.36 -2.72
CA VAL A 66 11.00 -19.82 -4.00
C VAL A 66 10.15 -20.98 -4.55
N THR A 67 9.91 -20.98 -5.85
CA THR A 67 9.28 -22.08 -6.58
C THR A 67 10.27 -22.72 -7.56
N PRO A 68 10.00 -23.94 -8.05
CA PRO A 68 10.81 -24.56 -9.10
C PRO A 68 10.90 -23.76 -10.41
N ARG A 69 9.97 -22.83 -10.66
CA ARG A 69 9.98 -21.93 -11.83
C ARG A 69 11.00 -20.81 -11.68
N ASP A 70 11.08 -20.20 -10.48
CA ASP A 70 12.09 -19.18 -10.17
C ASP A 70 13.50 -19.77 -10.35
N ALA A 71 13.76 -20.94 -9.75
CA ALA A 71 15.04 -21.64 -9.86
C ALA A 71 15.40 -22.00 -11.32
N ARG A 72 14.42 -22.45 -12.12
CA ARG A 72 14.61 -22.75 -13.55
C ARG A 72 14.97 -21.51 -14.36
N CYS A 73 14.31 -20.37 -14.09
CA CYS A 73 14.60 -19.11 -14.77
C CYS A 73 16.00 -18.60 -14.45
N VAL A 74 16.39 -18.60 -13.16
CA VAL A 74 17.73 -18.20 -12.72
C VAL A 74 18.80 -19.05 -13.39
N SER A 75 18.69 -20.38 -13.33
CA SER A 75 19.66 -21.28 -14.00
C SER A 75 19.66 -21.14 -15.53
N ARG A 76 18.53 -20.79 -16.15
CA ARG A 76 18.47 -20.56 -17.60
C ARG A 76 19.16 -19.26 -18.00
N LEU A 77 18.97 -18.17 -17.24
CA LEU A 77 19.70 -16.92 -17.46
C LEU A 77 21.22 -17.12 -17.29
N GLU A 78 21.66 -17.81 -16.24
CA GLU A 78 23.08 -18.16 -16.04
C GLU A 78 23.67 -18.97 -17.20
N SER A 79 22.89 -19.88 -17.81
CA SER A 79 23.35 -20.67 -18.96
C SER A 79 23.45 -19.90 -20.29
N LEU A 80 22.78 -18.73 -20.38
CA LEU A 80 22.73 -17.91 -21.59
C LEU A 80 23.67 -16.70 -21.53
N PHE A 81 23.92 -16.17 -20.33
CA PHE A 81 24.67 -14.94 -20.09
C PHE A 81 25.80 -15.22 -19.10
N SER A 82 26.97 -15.60 -19.61
CA SER A 82 28.16 -15.99 -18.84
C SER A 82 28.80 -14.83 -18.08
N GLU A 83 28.45 -13.59 -18.41
CA GLU A 83 28.86 -12.36 -17.75
C GLU A 83 28.09 -12.08 -16.43
N LEU A 84 26.99 -12.80 -16.19
CA LEU A 84 26.20 -12.64 -14.98
C LEU A 84 27.03 -12.91 -13.71
N GLN A 85 26.93 -11.99 -12.76
CA GLN A 85 27.67 -12.09 -11.51
C GLN A 85 27.10 -13.17 -10.60
N PRO A 86 27.92 -13.86 -9.78
CA PRO A 86 27.45 -14.95 -8.93
C PRO A 86 26.28 -14.56 -8.02
N ARG A 87 25.29 -15.45 -7.86
CA ARG A 87 24.03 -15.24 -7.11
C ARG A 87 24.23 -14.46 -5.81
N ASN A 88 25.13 -14.94 -4.94
CA ASN A 88 25.44 -14.32 -3.65
C ASN A 88 25.94 -12.88 -3.79
N ARG A 89 26.81 -12.58 -4.76
CA ARG A 89 27.36 -11.23 -4.98
C ARG A 89 26.26 -10.25 -5.38
N VAL A 90 25.35 -10.68 -6.27
CA VAL A 90 24.21 -9.88 -6.72
C VAL A 90 23.20 -9.70 -5.58
N PHE A 91 22.81 -10.78 -4.93
CA PHE A 91 21.87 -10.77 -3.82
C PHE A 91 22.36 -9.88 -2.67
N ASP A 92 23.59 -10.08 -2.19
CA ASP A 92 24.14 -9.29 -1.07
C ASP A 92 24.27 -7.80 -1.42
N ALA A 93 24.60 -7.46 -2.67
CA ALA A 93 24.65 -6.08 -3.12
C ALA A 93 23.26 -5.42 -3.17
N LEU A 94 22.28 -6.10 -3.74
CA LEU A 94 20.89 -5.63 -3.81
C LEU A 94 20.24 -5.57 -2.41
N GLN A 95 20.52 -6.54 -1.55
CA GLN A 95 20.04 -6.60 -0.17
C GLN A 95 20.62 -5.46 0.68
N ARG A 96 21.93 -5.16 0.54
CA ARG A 96 22.53 -3.97 1.16
C ARG A 96 21.88 -2.68 0.64
N ALA A 97 21.79 -2.48 -0.67
CA ALA A 97 21.19 -1.27 -1.26
C ALA A 97 19.68 -1.11 -0.93
N LYS A 98 18.96 -2.21 -0.70
CA LYS A 98 17.56 -2.20 -0.27
C LYS A 98 17.42 -1.66 1.16
N PHE A 99 18.30 -2.10 2.07
CA PHE A 99 18.28 -1.75 3.49
C PHE A 99 19.04 -0.47 3.81
N ASP A 100 19.92 0.01 2.93
CA ASP A 100 20.46 1.35 3.06
C ASP A 100 19.35 2.39 2.86
N VAL A 101 19.07 3.09 3.94
CA VAL A 101 18.14 4.22 4.03
C VAL A 101 18.80 5.43 4.69
N SER A 102 20.13 5.39 4.89
CA SER A 102 20.89 6.41 5.64
C SER A 102 20.74 7.82 5.06
N GLY A 103 20.76 7.93 3.72
CA GLY A 103 20.56 9.19 2.99
C GLY A 103 19.10 9.62 2.78
N LEU A 104 18.11 8.94 3.36
CA LEU A 104 16.69 9.24 3.13
C LEU A 104 16.09 10.15 4.21
N THR A 105 15.23 11.08 3.78
CA THR A 105 14.33 11.81 4.68
C THR A 105 13.21 10.90 5.20
N THR A 106 12.50 11.33 6.24
CA THR A 106 11.39 10.57 6.83
C THR A 106 10.27 10.34 5.80
N GLU A 107 9.94 11.36 4.98
CA GLU A 107 9.02 11.25 3.83
C GLU A 107 9.46 10.14 2.88
N GLN A 108 10.74 10.16 2.47
CA GLN A 108 11.28 9.24 1.50
C GLN A 108 11.30 7.80 2.02
N MET A 109 11.64 7.60 3.31
CA MET A 109 11.56 6.29 3.96
C MET A 109 10.13 5.74 3.95
N LEU A 110 9.14 6.57 4.30
CA LEU A 110 7.73 6.17 4.33
C LEU A 110 7.17 5.90 2.93
N ARG A 111 7.55 6.70 1.93
CA ARG A 111 7.10 6.53 0.54
C ARG A 111 7.79 5.38 -0.21
N LYS A 112 9.06 5.05 0.13
CA LYS A 112 9.90 4.05 -0.57
C LYS A 112 9.20 2.71 -0.78
N ASP A 113 8.44 2.24 0.21
CA ASP A 113 7.66 1.01 0.13
C ASP A 113 6.30 1.20 0.82
N LEU A 114 5.47 2.05 0.24
CA LEU A 114 4.12 2.39 0.69
C LEU A 114 3.04 1.58 -0.03
N LYS A 115 1.97 1.21 0.69
CA LYS A 115 0.68 0.86 0.10
C LYS A 115 -0.45 1.49 0.91
N SER A 116 -1.40 2.13 0.22
CA SER A 116 -2.61 2.69 0.83
C SER A 116 -3.83 1.80 0.63
N LEU A 117 -4.79 1.95 1.53
CA LEU A 117 -6.16 1.48 1.47
C LEU A 117 -7.08 2.67 1.71
N ALA A 118 -8.07 2.88 0.85
CA ALA A 118 -9.08 3.93 1.00
C ALA A 118 -10.47 3.28 1.10
N SER A 119 -11.31 3.80 1.98
CA SER A 119 -12.76 3.59 1.96
C SER A 119 -13.46 4.95 1.82
N LYS A 120 -14.79 4.95 1.67
CA LYS A 120 -15.59 6.20 1.67
C LYS A 120 -15.50 6.99 2.99
N LYS A 121 -14.86 6.45 4.04
CA LYS A 121 -14.88 6.99 5.41
C LYS A 121 -13.49 7.33 5.96
N ALA A 122 -12.44 6.63 5.52
CA ALA A 122 -11.07 6.82 6.00
C ALA A 122 -10.03 6.24 5.02
N THR A 123 -8.82 6.79 5.04
CA THR A 123 -7.66 6.30 4.28
C THR A 123 -6.51 5.90 5.21
N VAL A 124 -6.01 4.67 5.04
CA VAL A 124 -4.89 4.12 5.81
C VAL A 124 -3.68 3.86 4.93
N ALA A 125 -2.52 4.35 5.35
CA ALA A 125 -1.22 4.04 4.77
C ALA A 125 -0.52 2.91 5.52
N ILE A 126 0.18 2.03 4.79
CA ILE A 126 1.05 1.00 5.36
C ILE A 126 2.42 1.05 4.65
N SER A 127 3.41 1.56 5.37
CA SER A 127 4.79 1.74 4.90
C SER A 127 5.70 0.66 5.46
N ALA A 128 6.58 0.09 4.64
CA ALA A 128 7.69 -0.74 5.11
C ALA A 128 8.96 0.11 5.25
N VAL A 129 9.52 0.12 6.46
CA VAL A 129 10.69 0.94 6.85
C VAL A 129 11.86 0.02 7.17
N TYR A 130 13.03 0.31 6.63
CA TYR A 130 14.18 -0.61 6.58
C TYR A 130 15.26 -0.29 7.63
N MET A 131 14.85 -0.06 8.89
CA MET A 131 15.71 0.16 10.06
C MET A 131 14.98 -0.34 11.33
N SER A 132 15.54 -0.19 12.54
CA SER A 132 14.81 -0.52 13.77
C SER A 132 13.69 0.50 14.05
N LEU A 133 12.67 0.11 14.84
CA LEU A 133 11.64 1.09 15.24
C LEU A 133 12.20 2.14 16.20
N GLN A 134 13.17 1.77 17.04
CA GLN A 134 13.85 2.71 17.92
C GLN A 134 14.54 3.80 17.10
N ASP A 135 15.41 3.44 16.15
CA ASP A 135 16.13 4.42 15.32
C ASP A 135 15.16 5.30 14.51
N PHE A 136 14.07 4.72 14.01
CA PHE A 136 13.05 5.47 13.26
C PHE A 136 12.31 6.50 14.12
N LEU A 137 11.93 6.14 15.35
CA LEU A 137 11.25 7.04 16.30
C LEU A 137 12.20 8.02 17.01
N HIS A 138 13.52 7.83 16.93
CA HIS A 138 14.51 8.80 17.42
C HIS A 138 14.95 9.81 16.36
N ARG A 139 14.39 9.77 15.14
CA ARG A 139 14.70 10.75 14.09
C ARG A 139 14.27 12.17 14.50
N PRO A 140 15.10 13.20 14.27
CA PRO A 140 14.75 14.58 14.61
C PRO A 140 13.45 15.02 13.93
N GLY A 141 12.48 15.50 14.72
CA GLY A 141 11.19 16.00 14.22
C GLY A 141 10.19 14.93 13.78
N ILE A 142 10.38 13.65 14.15
CA ILE A 142 9.57 12.52 13.67
C ILE A 142 8.04 12.75 13.73
N GLU A 143 7.47 13.24 14.84
CA GLU A 143 6.01 13.44 14.94
C GLU A 143 5.48 14.51 13.98
N ARG A 144 6.26 15.59 13.77
CA ARG A 144 5.95 16.62 12.77
C ARG A 144 6.04 16.05 11.35
N ASP A 145 7.07 15.24 11.08
CA ASP A 145 7.26 14.61 9.78
C ASP A 145 6.14 13.59 9.47
N LEU A 146 5.70 12.80 10.46
CA LEU A 146 4.55 11.89 10.37
C LEU A 146 3.24 12.67 10.12
N ALA A 147 3.02 13.76 10.85
CA ALA A 147 1.87 14.64 10.66
C ALA A 147 1.84 15.27 9.26
N ALA A 148 2.97 15.82 8.82
CA ALA A 148 3.11 16.43 7.50
C ALA A 148 2.90 15.40 6.38
N PHE A 149 3.49 14.20 6.51
CA PHE A 149 3.33 13.11 5.54
C PHE A 149 1.86 12.67 5.40
N CYS A 150 1.18 12.42 6.52
CA CYS A 150 -0.23 12.04 6.51
C CYS A 150 -1.12 13.15 5.94
N HIS A 151 -0.91 14.40 6.35
CA HIS A 151 -1.67 15.54 5.84
C HIS A 151 -1.48 15.75 4.33
N GLN A 152 -0.24 15.79 3.85
CA GLN A 152 0.09 15.99 2.42
C GLN A 152 -0.41 14.86 1.51
N LYS A 153 -0.57 13.64 2.04
CA LYS A 153 -1.03 12.47 1.27
C LYS A 153 -2.49 12.09 1.52
N GLY A 154 -3.21 12.83 2.38
CA GLY A 154 -4.62 12.55 2.70
C GLY A 154 -4.84 11.23 3.48
N PHE A 155 -3.90 10.87 4.36
CA PHE A 155 -4.03 9.67 5.20
C PHE A 155 -4.58 10.03 6.59
N ASP A 156 -5.67 9.38 7.01
CA ASP A 156 -6.20 9.48 8.37
C ASP A 156 -5.29 8.76 9.39
N LEU A 157 -4.58 7.70 8.95
CA LEU A 157 -3.72 6.88 9.79
C LEU A 157 -2.59 6.23 8.97
N LEU A 158 -1.42 6.10 9.61
CA LEU A 158 -0.23 5.47 9.05
C LEU A 158 0.24 4.33 9.93
N ILE A 159 0.46 3.17 9.33
CA ILE A 159 1.13 2.01 9.93
C ILE A 159 2.55 1.95 9.35
N ALA A 160 3.55 2.29 10.16
CA ALA A 160 4.96 2.10 9.84
C ALA A 160 5.40 0.71 10.34
N MET A 161 5.55 -0.24 9.41
CA MET A 161 6.08 -1.57 9.69
C MET A 161 7.58 -1.58 9.49
N THR A 162 8.36 -1.80 10.54
CA THR A 162 9.81 -1.83 10.44
C THR A 162 10.34 -3.24 10.19
N ILE A 163 11.50 -3.33 9.55
CA ILE A 163 12.30 -4.55 9.44
C ILE A 163 13.79 -4.24 9.50
N PHE A 164 14.49 -5.01 10.32
CA PHE A 164 15.94 -5.09 10.37
C PHE A 164 16.37 -6.54 10.60
N PHE A 165 17.68 -6.81 10.49
CA PHE A 165 18.26 -8.12 10.71
C PHE A 165 19.31 -8.04 11.82
N GLY A 166 19.20 -8.90 12.83
CA GLY A 166 20.26 -9.09 13.83
C GLY A 166 21.30 -10.12 13.39
N ASP A 167 22.25 -10.42 14.27
CA ASP A 167 23.48 -11.20 14.00
C ASP A 167 23.26 -12.54 13.29
N HIS A 168 22.15 -13.22 13.58
CA HIS A 168 21.80 -14.52 12.98
C HIS A 168 21.05 -14.42 11.63
N LYS A 169 21.04 -13.25 10.97
CA LYS A 169 20.23 -12.95 9.77
C LYS A 169 18.73 -13.23 9.94
N LYS A 170 18.24 -13.30 11.18
CA LYS A 170 16.81 -13.44 11.49
C LYS A 170 16.13 -12.06 11.37
N PRO A 171 15.00 -11.95 10.66
CA PRO A 171 14.28 -10.69 10.53
C PRO A 171 13.57 -10.35 11.84
N PHE A 172 13.83 -9.17 12.37
CA PHE A 172 13.03 -8.56 13.42
C PHE A 172 11.96 -7.69 12.76
N ARG A 173 10.75 -7.70 13.32
CA ARG A 173 9.65 -6.83 12.90
C ARG A 173 9.06 -6.12 14.10
N GLN A 174 8.76 -4.84 13.90
CA GLN A 174 8.04 -4.00 14.83
C GLN A 174 7.06 -3.15 14.02
N LEU A 175 6.10 -2.54 14.71
CA LEU A 175 5.02 -1.81 14.08
C LEU A 175 4.71 -0.57 14.91
N ALA A 176 4.59 0.59 14.24
CA ALA A 176 4.08 1.82 14.82
C ALA A 176 2.79 2.25 14.09
N VAL A 177 1.77 2.64 14.86
CA VAL A 177 0.52 3.21 14.35
C VAL A 177 0.48 4.68 14.74
N TYR A 178 0.43 5.58 13.75
CA TYR A 178 0.29 7.02 13.92
C TYR A 178 -1.07 7.50 13.39
N SER A 179 -1.77 8.33 14.17
CA SER A 179 -2.93 9.10 13.71
C SER A 179 -3.18 10.30 14.63
N GLN A 180 -3.82 11.34 14.09
CA GLN A 180 -4.36 12.45 14.90
C GLN A 180 -5.74 12.13 15.49
N GLN A 181 -6.39 11.04 15.04
CA GLN A 181 -7.72 10.62 15.48
C GLN A 181 -7.57 9.45 16.46
N ALA A 182 -7.45 9.75 17.76
CA ALA A 182 -7.20 8.74 18.81
C ALA A 182 -8.15 7.54 18.74
N GLY A 183 -9.48 7.76 18.65
CA GLY A 183 -10.45 6.68 18.53
C GLY A 183 -10.32 5.82 17.26
N PHE A 184 -9.74 6.34 16.18
CA PHE A 184 -9.43 5.57 14.98
C PHE A 184 -8.12 4.78 15.13
N GLN A 185 -7.11 5.39 15.78
CA GLN A 185 -5.87 4.71 16.17
C GLN A 185 -6.16 3.50 17.06
N ASP A 186 -6.93 3.69 18.13
CA ASP A 186 -7.30 2.62 19.06
C ASP A 186 -8.07 1.49 18.37
N ALA A 187 -9.01 1.83 17.48
CA ALA A 187 -9.79 0.85 16.74
C ALA A 187 -8.93 0.02 15.76
N VAL A 188 -8.00 0.66 15.03
CA VAL A 188 -7.03 -0.05 14.17
C VAL A 188 -6.09 -0.91 15.01
N CYS A 189 -5.58 -0.39 16.13
CA CYS A 189 -4.71 -1.14 17.04
C CYS A 189 -5.41 -2.41 17.55
N GLN A 190 -6.65 -2.28 18.05
CA GLN A 190 -7.45 -3.43 18.49
C GLN A 190 -7.70 -4.45 17.38
N ALA A 191 -7.92 -4.01 16.13
CA ALA A 191 -8.09 -4.92 14.99
C ALA A 191 -6.80 -5.69 14.66
N LEU A 192 -5.64 -5.04 14.75
CA LEU A 192 -4.32 -5.67 14.57
C LEU A 192 -3.98 -6.64 15.70
N GLU A 193 -4.27 -6.27 16.95
CA GLU A 193 -4.05 -7.08 18.16
C GLU A 193 -4.94 -8.34 18.17
N ARG A 194 -6.22 -8.20 17.81
CA ARG A 194 -7.20 -9.31 17.81
C ARG A 194 -7.14 -10.21 16.58
N SER A 195 -6.35 -9.87 15.56
CA SER A 195 -6.22 -10.70 14.35
C SER A 195 -5.75 -12.11 14.72
N SER A 196 -6.45 -13.12 14.21
CA SER A 196 -6.10 -14.53 14.36
C SER A 196 -5.61 -15.17 13.05
N ASN A 197 -5.91 -14.57 11.88
CA ASN A 197 -5.56 -15.11 10.57
C ASN A 197 -4.87 -14.08 9.64
N PRO A 198 -3.54 -13.91 9.75
CA PRO A 198 -2.65 -14.49 10.75
C PRO A 198 -2.69 -13.70 12.06
N SER A 199 -2.41 -14.37 13.19
CA SER A 199 -2.02 -13.65 14.39
C SER A 199 -0.67 -12.97 14.17
N LEU A 200 -0.60 -11.68 14.55
CA LEU A 200 0.61 -10.87 14.45
C LEU A 200 1.52 -11.03 15.67
N GLY A 201 0.98 -11.52 16.80
CA GLY A 201 1.69 -11.63 18.06
C GLY A 201 2.22 -10.27 18.55
N LEU A 202 1.35 -9.25 18.58
CA LEU A 202 1.75 -7.90 18.97
C LEU A 202 1.92 -7.81 20.50
N THR A 203 3.02 -7.19 20.92
CA THR A 203 3.27 -6.81 22.32
C THR A 203 3.57 -5.32 22.35
N PRO A 204 2.87 -4.50 23.16
CA PRO A 204 3.12 -3.06 23.22
C PRO A 204 4.57 -2.74 23.58
N LEU A 205 5.07 -1.62 23.03
CA LEU A 205 6.36 -1.03 23.35
C LEU A 205 6.15 0.42 23.83
N GLU A 206 6.99 0.85 24.76
CA GLU A 206 7.06 2.25 25.16
C GLU A 206 7.61 3.11 24.00
N THR A 207 7.18 4.38 23.96
CA THR A 207 7.55 5.33 22.91
C THR A 207 7.55 6.74 23.48
N HIS A 208 8.52 7.55 23.05
CA HIS A 208 8.59 8.97 23.40
C HIS A 208 7.66 9.85 22.54
N CYS A 209 7.03 9.28 21.50
CA CYS A 209 6.07 9.96 20.64
C CYS A 209 4.64 9.67 21.12
N PRO A 210 3.94 10.60 21.82
CA PRO A 210 2.59 10.37 22.33
C PRO A 210 1.54 10.14 21.25
N THR A 211 1.77 10.57 20.01
CA THR A 211 0.85 10.33 18.88
C THR A 211 1.01 8.94 18.23
N VAL A 212 1.88 8.08 18.77
CA VAL A 212 2.24 6.78 18.21
C VAL A 212 1.91 5.65 19.18
N ARG A 213 1.35 4.55 18.68
CA ARG A 213 1.24 3.26 19.37
C ARG A 213 2.29 2.30 18.79
N ALA A 214 3.25 1.87 19.60
CA ALA A 214 4.38 1.03 19.16
C ALA A 214 4.22 -0.42 19.63
N TYR A 215 4.68 -1.37 18.82
CA TYR A 215 4.55 -2.80 19.06
C TYR A 215 5.75 -3.60 18.59
N GLN A 216 6.18 -4.55 19.40
CA GLN A 216 6.99 -5.69 18.97
C GLN A 216 6.07 -6.67 18.23
N GLN A 217 6.50 -7.19 17.07
CA GLN A 217 5.70 -8.13 16.28
C GLN A 217 6.32 -9.53 16.35
N GLY A 218 5.72 -10.42 17.16
CA GLY A 218 6.19 -11.78 17.36
C GLY A 218 6.12 -12.65 16.09
N ASN A 219 5.10 -12.48 15.24
CA ASN A 219 5.03 -13.17 13.95
C ASN A 219 5.90 -12.45 12.90
N THR A 220 7.20 -12.69 12.92
CA THR A 220 8.16 -12.06 11.99
C THR A 220 7.99 -12.46 10.52
N SER A 221 7.18 -13.48 10.20
CA SER A 221 6.80 -13.83 8.84
C SER A 221 5.75 -12.88 8.24
N ALA A 222 4.91 -12.26 9.08
CA ALA A 222 3.81 -11.41 8.66
C ALA A 222 4.29 -10.01 8.19
N SER A 223 4.68 -9.92 6.92
CA SER A 223 4.95 -8.62 6.27
C SER A 223 3.67 -7.80 6.02
N ARG A 224 3.79 -6.60 5.44
CA ARG A 224 2.67 -5.80 4.91
C ARG A 224 1.66 -6.62 4.10
N LYS A 225 2.10 -7.64 3.34
CA LYS A 225 1.20 -8.53 2.57
C LYS A 225 0.18 -9.28 3.46
N LYS A 226 0.46 -9.43 4.76
CA LYS A 226 -0.43 -10.05 5.77
C LYS A 226 -1.18 -9.02 6.63
N VAL A 227 -0.61 -7.83 6.87
CA VAL A 227 -1.30 -6.74 7.60
C VAL A 227 -2.37 -6.06 6.75
N LEU A 228 -2.12 -5.88 5.46
CA LEU A 228 -3.05 -5.23 4.52
C LEU A 228 -4.47 -5.83 4.52
N PRO A 229 -4.70 -7.16 4.43
CA PRO A 229 -6.06 -7.70 4.48
C PRO A 229 -6.75 -7.49 5.83
N ILE A 230 -6.02 -7.49 6.96
CA ILE A 230 -6.58 -7.20 8.30
C ILE A 230 -7.13 -5.76 8.33
N VAL A 231 -6.34 -4.80 7.86
CA VAL A 231 -6.71 -3.38 7.81
C VAL A 231 -7.85 -3.15 6.81
N ARG A 232 -7.88 -3.85 5.68
CA ARG A 232 -8.97 -3.77 4.70
C ARG A 232 -10.29 -4.25 5.30
N GLU A 233 -10.30 -5.41 5.95
CA GLU A 233 -11.50 -5.98 6.55
C GLU A 233 -12.05 -5.05 7.64
N PHE A 234 -11.16 -4.53 8.49
CA PHE A 234 -11.51 -3.48 9.44
C PHE A 234 -12.12 -2.25 8.77
N LEU A 235 -11.55 -1.74 7.66
CA LEU A 235 -12.06 -0.57 6.95
C LEU A 235 -13.42 -0.79 6.27
N HIS A 236 -13.78 -2.04 5.91
CA HIS A 236 -15.12 -2.37 5.42
C HIS A 236 -16.17 -2.24 6.54
N GLN A 237 -15.83 -2.70 7.74
CA GLN A 237 -16.71 -2.68 8.91
C GLN A 237 -16.72 -1.32 9.63
N TRP A 238 -15.67 -0.53 9.48
CA TRP A 238 -15.50 0.75 10.19
C TRP A 238 -16.65 1.71 9.91
N VAL A 239 -17.23 2.26 10.97
CA VAL A 239 -18.16 3.38 10.95
C VAL A 239 -17.50 4.50 11.73
N ARG A 240 -17.23 5.64 11.07
CA ARG A 240 -16.72 6.82 11.77
C ARG A 240 -17.78 7.23 12.80
N PRO A 241 -17.44 7.38 14.10
CA PRO A 241 -18.38 7.91 15.08
C PRO A 241 -18.90 9.25 14.56
N SER A 242 -20.23 9.37 14.44
CA SER A 242 -20.85 10.65 14.14
C SER A 242 -20.46 11.62 15.25
N PRO A 243 -20.05 12.88 14.95
CA PRO A 243 -19.89 13.88 15.98
C PRO A 243 -21.23 14.04 16.68
N THR A 244 -21.31 13.60 17.93
CA THR A 244 -22.48 13.81 18.78
C THR A 244 -22.76 15.30 18.83
N GLY A 245 -23.99 15.70 18.52
CA GLY A 245 -24.43 17.08 18.68
C GLY A 245 -24.23 17.58 20.13
N PRO A 246 -24.26 18.90 20.36
CA PRO A 246 -23.99 19.48 21.67
C PRO A 246 -24.84 18.81 22.75
N GLY A 247 -24.18 18.35 23.81
CA GLY A 247 -24.75 17.37 24.74
C GLY A 247 -25.97 17.88 25.48
N MET A 248 -27.00 17.03 25.58
CA MET A 248 -28.04 17.18 26.58
C MET A 248 -27.44 16.88 27.96
N GLN A 249 -27.57 17.84 28.87
CA GLN A 249 -27.22 17.66 30.28
C GLN A 249 -28.18 16.64 30.93
N PRO A 250 -27.74 15.92 31.99
CA PRO A 250 -28.63 15.02 32.71
C PRO A 250 -29.65 15.80 33.53
N GLU A 251 -30.91 15.79 33.11
CA GLU A 251 -32.00 16.39 33.90
C GLU A 251 -32.29 15.57 35.15
N LEU A 252 -32.37 16.26 36.29
CA LEU A 252 -32.61 15.67 37.61
C LEU A 252 -34.11 15.41 37.83
N SER A 253 -34.40 14.24 38.41
CA SER A 253 -35.75 13.80 38.78
C SER A 253 -36.46 14.76 39.76
N GLY A 254 -37.75 15.02 39.53
CA GLY A 254 -38.62 15.80 40.43
C GLY A 254 -40.11 15.48 40.22
N CYS A 255 -40.86 15.29 41.30
CA CYS A 255 -42.18 14.63 41.30
C CYS A 255 -43.41 15.56 41.02
N VAL A 256 -44.54 14.92 40.67
CA VAL A 256 -45.88 15.49 40.34
C VAL A 256 -46.91 14.94 41.35
N PRO A 257 -47.76 15.75 42.03
CA PRO A 257 -49.06 16.23 41.50
C PRO A 257 -49.55 17.59 42.17
N PRO A 258 -50.84 18.03 42.15
CA PRO A 258 -52.02 17.63 41.37
C PRO A 258 -52.85 18.76 40.66
N THR A 259 -53.66 18.27 39.70
CA THR A 259 -54.90 18.78 39.05
C THR A 259 -55.72 19.99 39.56
N ARG A 260 -56.32 20.75 38.61
CA ARG A 260 -57.75 21.22 38.65
C ARG A 260 -58.37 21.48 37.25
N VAL A 261 -59.41 20.68 36.94
CA VAL A 261 -60.72 20.91 36.23
C VAL A 261 -60.87 21.83 34.99
N ASP A 262 -61.47 21.22 33.96
CA ASP A 262 -62.27 21.64 32.78
C ASP A 262 -63.33 22.79 32.99
N PRO A 263 -64.02 23.38 31.95
CA PRO A 263 -64.55 22.66 30.76
C PRO A 263 -64.84 23.40 29.40
N GLN A 264 -65.35 22.59 28.44
CA GLN A 264 -66.26 22.85 27.28
C GLN A 264 -65.71 22.96 25.84
N GLY A 265 -66.35 22.20 24.94
CA GLY A 265 -66.25 22.32 23.47
C GLY A 265 -66.62 21.01 22.73
N ALA A 266 -67.78 20.93 22.09
CA ALA A 266 -68.31 19.68 21.48
C ALA A 266 -68.14 19.60 19.95
N GLY A 267 -68.13 18.37 19.39
CA GLY A 267 -68.24 18.14 17.94
C GLY A 267 -67.99 16.68 17.52
N CYS A 268 -68.95 16.04 16.84
CA CYS A 268 -68.93 14.60 16.54
C CYS A 268 -68.65 14.28 15.06
N ARG A 269 -68.05 13.11 14.79
CA ARG A 269 -68.41 12.07 13.76
C ARG A 269 -67.25 11.46 12.95
N ASP A 270 -67.02 10.17 13.19
CA ASP A 270 -66.65 9.13 12.22
C ASP A 270 -67.83 8.83 11.23
N PRO A 271 -67.73 8.06 10.10
CA PRO A 271 -66.85 6.88 9.92
C PRO A 271 -66.30 6.49 8.49
N ARG A 272 -65.22 5.68 8.50
CA ARG A 272 -64.90 4.44 7.70
C ARG A 272 -65.01 4.37 6.15
N GLY A 273 -63.99 3.72 5.56
CA GLY A 273 -64.03 2.91 4.32
C GLY A 273 -63.39 3.58 3.08
N ALA A 274 -62.80 2.88 2.10
CA ALA A 274 -62.46 1.45 1.93
C ALA A 274 -61.26 1.31 0.94
N ALA A 275 -60.81 0.08 0.66
CA ALA A 275 -59.54 -0.24 -0.05
C ALA A 275 -59.64 -0.39 -1.59
N LYS A 276 -58.49 -0.74 -2.23
CA LYS A 276 -58.24 -1.18 -3.64
C LYS A 276 -57.86 -0.06 -4.64
N ASP A 277 -57.02 -0.25 -5.68
CA ASP A 277 -56.44 -1.44 -6.36
C ASP A 277 -55.01 -1.19 -6.93
N ALA A 278 -54.35 -2.26 -7.40
CA ALA A 278 -53.23 -2.30 -8.38
C ALA A 278 -53.45 -3.55 -9.28
N PRO A 279 -52.75 -3.83 -10.43
CA PRO A 279 -51.49 -3.24 -10.95
C PRO A 279 -51.31 -3.12 -12.51
N LYS A 280 -50.07 -2.82 -12.96
CA LYS A 280 -49.37 -3.30 -14.21
C LYS A 280 -49.45 -2.46 -15.53
N PRO A 281 -48.58 -2.71 -16.57
CA PRO A 281 -47.63 -1.66 -17.05
C PRO A 281 -47.54 -1.45 -18.60
N PRO A 282 -46.64 -0.56 -19.08
CA PRO A 282 -45.91 -0.75 -20.35
C PRO A 282 -44.38 -0.46 -20.23
N ARG A 283 -43.48 -1.35 -20.69
CA ARG A 283 -42.89 -1.57 -22.05
C ARG A 283 -41.60 -0.75 -22.33
N LEU A 284 -40.62 -1.42 -22.97
CA LEU A 284 -39.36 -0.84 -23.46
C LEU A 284 -39.56 -0.06 -24.78
N GLY A 285 -38.69 0.92 -25.01
CA GLY A 285 -38.40 1.58 -26.29
C GLY A 285 -37.15 2.46 -26.10
N GLU A 286 -36.22 2.39 -27.04
CA GLU A 286 -34.92 3.08 -26.99
C GLU A 286 -35.04 4.60 -27.24
N GLU A 287 -34.07 5.38 -26.75
CA GLU A 287 -33.21 6.25 -27.56
C GLU A 287 -31.92 6.55 -26.78
N ALA A 288 -30.81 6.77 -27.50
CA ALA A 288 -29.47 6.91 -26.92
C ALA A 288 -29.10 8.37 -26.66
N ALA A 289 -28.35 8.60 -25.58
CA ALA A 289 -27.55 9.83 -25.40
C ALA A 289 -26.15 9.42 -24.96
N GLU A 290 -25.13 9.95 -25.64
CA GLU A 290 -23.73 9.66 -25.37
C GLU A 290 -23.29 10.31 -24.05
N GLU A 291 -23.02 9.50 -23.02
CA GLU A 291 -22.37 9.99 -21.80
C GLU A 291 -20.85 9.98 -21.99
N ASP A 292 -20.32 11.14 -22.42
CA ASP A 292 -18.89 11.38 -22.62
C ASP A 292 -18.10 10.99 -21.36
N THR A 293 -17.14 10.08 -21.53
CA THR A 293 -16.50 9.39 -20.39
C THR A 293 -15.38 10.26 -19.81
N LEU A 294 -15.77 11.31 -19.09
CA LEU A 294 -14.86 12.25 -18.44
C LEU A 294 -13.94 11.54 -17.44
N LEU A 295 -12.70 11.28 -17.88
CA LEU A 295 -11.63 10.76 -17.05
C LEU A 295 -11.34 11.75 -15.90
N PRO A 296 -11.09 11.26 -14.67
CA PRO A 296 -10.75 12.15 -13.57
C PRO A 296 -9.42 12.86 -13.84
N PRO A 297 -9.30 14.17 -13.54
CA PRO A 297 -8.10 14.94 -13.82
C PRO A 297 -6.89 14.41 -13.04
N THR A 298 -5.72 14.43 -13.69
CA THR A 298 -4.47 13.96 -13.08
C THR A 298 -4.08 14.88 -11.91
N PRO A 299 -3.69 14.34 -10.72
CA PRO A 299 -3.33 15.19 -9.59
C PRO A 299 -2.07 16.01 -9.86
N MET A 300 -2.20 17.34 -9.81
CA MET A 300 -1.09 18.28 -9.91
C MET A 300 -0.19 18.21 -8.66
N ASN A 301 1.05 17.74 -8.82
CA ASN A 301 2.11 18.03 -7.86
C ASN A 301 2.67 19.41 -8.16
N SER A 302 2.56 20.34 -7.22
CA SER A 302 3.13 21.69 -7.35
C SER A 302 4.64 21.69 -7.10
N LEU A 303 5.36 22.55 -7.83
CA LEU A 303 6.79 22.89 -7.71
C LEU A 303 7.81 21.83 -8.20
N VAL A 304 8.00 21.75 -9.52
CA VAL A 304 9.22 22.28 -10.18
C VAL A 304 8.82 22.79 -11.58
N ASP A 305 9.07 24.06 -11.89
CA ASP A 305 8.74 24.68 -13.19
C ASP A 305 9.63 24.21 -14.37
N GLU A 306 10.52 23.23 -14.13
CA GLU A 306 11.27 22.51 -15.16
C GLU A 306 10.93 21.00 -15.18
N CYS A 307 9.66 20.66 -14.98
CA CYS A 307 9.19 19.29 -15.20
C CYS A 307 9.11 19.01 -16.72
N PRO A 308 9.83 18.00 -17.28
CA PRO A 308 9.76 17.66 -18.71
C PRO A 308 8.38 17.20 -19.20
N LEU A 309 7.43 17.01 -18.28
CA LEU A 309 6.04 16.63 -18.54
C LEU A 309 5.13 17.83 -18.81
N HIS A 310 5.63 19.08 -18.72
CA HIS A 310 4.81 20.27 -18.96
C HIS A 310 4.48 20.48 -20.45
N GLN A 311 5.18 19.79 -21.36
CA GLN A 311 4.91 19.74 -22.79
C GLN A 311 3.92 18.61 -23.18
N GLY A 312 3.23 18.03 -22.20
CA GLY A 312 2.40 16.83 -22.34
C GLY A 312 3.09 15.58 -21.79
N LEU A 313 2.36 14.46 -21.75
CA LEU A 313 3.00 13.16 -21.52
C LEU A 313 3.97 12.93 -22.69
N PRO A 314 5.27 12.73 -22.46
CA PRO A 314 6.17 12.31 -23.53
C PRO A 314 5.64 10.99 -24.08
N GLU A 315 5.72 10.78 -25.39
CA GLU A 315 5.45 9.47 -25.99
C GLU A 315 6.54 8.52 -25.49
N VAL A 316 6.28 7.84 -24.37
CA VAL A 316 7.18 6.87 -23.76
C VAL A 316 7.12 5.59 -24.57
N SER A 317 7.69 5.64 -25.77
CA SER A 317 7.96 4.45 -26.56
C SER A 317 8.99 3.57 -25.82
N PRO A 318 8.99 2.25 -26.03
CA PRO A 318 10.02 1.37 -25.49
C PRO A 318 11.44 1.88 -25.80
N GLU A 319 11.64 2.37 -27.03
CA GLU A 319 12.89 2.91 -27.54
C GLU A 319 13.35 4.13 -26.73
N ALA A 320 12.44 5.04 -26.36
CA ALA A 320 12.76 6.19 -25.52
C ALA A 320 13.21 5.79 -24.10
N ILE A 321 12.67 4.70 -23.54
CA ILE A 321 13.14 4.13 -22.26
C ILE A 321 14.54 3.54 -22.44
N PHE A 322 14.75 2.71 -23.47
CA PHE A 322 16.06 2.11 -23.78
C PHE A 322 17.14 3.19 -23.97
N GLU A 323 16.83 4.26 -24.71
CA GLU A 323 17.77 5.35 -24.95
C GLU A 323 18.13 6.13 -23.67
N ARG A 324 17.16 6.32 -22.77
CA ARG A 324 17.37 6.96 -21.46
C ARG A 324 18.24 6.08 -20.56
N VAL A 325 18.01 4.77 -20.55
CA VAL A 325 18.78 3.79 -19.78
C VAL A 325 20.21 3.68 -20.32
N ASN A 326 20.40 3.66 -21.64
CA ASN A 326 21.72 3.61 -22.27
C ASN A 326 22.55 4.87 -21.99
N ARG A 327 21.95 6.07 -22.01
CA ARG A 327 22.64 7.30 -21.59
C ARG A 327 23.16 7.25 -20.15
N ILE A 328 22.35 6.73 -19.21
CA ILE A 328 22.75 6.56 -17.81
C ILE A 328 23.90 5.56 -17.65
N ALA A 329 24.01 4.55 -18.54
CA ALA A 329 25.15 3.63 -18.56
C ALA A 329 26.43 4.29 -19.11
N ILE A 330 26.30 5.12 -20.15
CA ILE A 330 27.42 5.82 -20.79
C ILE A 330 28.02 6.90 -19.87
N ASP A 331 27.20 7.73 -19.22
CA ASP A 331 27.65 8.77 -18.27
C ASP A 331 28.40 8.19 -17.06
N ARG A 332 28.13 6.93 -16.71
CA ARG A 332 28.84 6.20 -15.65
C ARG A 332 30.19 5.64 -16.09
N SER A 333 30.42 5.48 -17.39
CA SER A 333 31.71 5.03 -17.95
C SER A 333 32.68 6.17 -18.24
N SER A 334 32.19 7.41 -18.41
CA SER A 334 32.98 8.60 -18.71
C SER A 334 33.51 9.36 -17.49
N GLY A 335 32.92 9.16 -16.30
CA GLY A 335 33.34 9.82 -15.04
C GLY A 335 34.71 9.39 -14.47
N GLY A 336 35.52 8.66 -15.24
CA GLY A 336 36.73 7.96 -14.79
C GLY A 336 38.06 8.51 -15.31
N ARG A 337 38.17 9.80 -15.66
CA ARG A 337 39.47 10.44 -15.99
C ARG A 337 39.68 11.74 -15.20
N SER A 338 40.45 11.63 -14.12
CA SER A 338 41.07 12.78 -13.46
C SER A 338 42.24 13.29 -14.33
N PRO A 339 42.48 14.61 -14.45
CA PRO A 339 43.57 15.13 -15.28
C PRO A 339 44.94 14.82 -14.66
N GLU A 340 45.87 14.31 -15.48
CA GLU A 340 47.25 14.10 -15.08
C GLU A 340 47.95 15.44 -14.81
N LYS A 341 48.77 15.47 -13.74
CA LYS A 341 49.67 16.60 -13.47
C LYS A 341 50.82 16.61 -14.47
N LYS A 342 51.09 17.79 -15.03
CA LYS A 342 52.44 18.23 -15.39
C LYS A 342 52.72 19.54 -14.65
#